data_AF-A0AAD5WH63-F1
#
_entry.id   AF-A0AAD5WH63-F1
#
_cell.length_a   1.000
_cell.length_b   1.000
_cell.length_c   1.000
_cell.angle_alpha   90.00
_cell.angle_beta   90.00
_cell.angle_gamma   90.00
#
_symmetry.space_group_name_H-M   'P 1'
#
loop_
_entity.id
_entity.type
_entity.pdbx_description
1 polymer ?
#
loop_
_entity_poly.entity_id
_entity_poly.type
_entity_poly.pdbx_seq_one_letter_code
_entity_poly.pdbx_strand_id
1 'polypeptide(L)'
;MLIEMVEGEPPLFNEELFQAMKMIRDNPPPMFNPTANVSPELAHMLSRCVVKDQTQRATAIELLRHPLLRLAQHHSCIAHLINNNRNSN
;
A
#
# COMPACT_ATOMS: atom_id res chain seq x y z
N MET A 1 4.33 -1.84 -1.30
CA MET A 1 3.58 -2.44 -0.17
C MET A 1 2.06 -2.25 -0.33
N LEU A 2 1.39 -1.21 0.21
CA LEU A 2 -0.10 -1.13 0.09
C LEU A 2 -0.59 -1.05 -1.36
N ILE A 3 -0.02 -0.14 -2.17
CA ILE A 3 -0.31 -0.01 -3.60
C ILE A 3 -0.02 -1.33 -4.32
N GLU A 4 1.17 -1.88 -4.12
CA GLU A 4 1.62 -3.14 -4.70
C GLU A 4 0.72 -4.36 -4.37
N MET A 5 0.17 -4.45 -3.16
CA MET A 5 -0.78 -5.53 -2.83
C MET A 5 -2.11 -5.40 -3.58
N VAL A 6 -2.49 -4.20 -4.01
CA VAL A 6 -3.74 -3.93 -4.72
C VAL A 6 -3.53 -3.96 -6.24
N GLU A 7 -2.43 -3.39 -6.71
CA GLU A 7 -2.16 -3.12 -8.13
C GLU A 7 -1.12 -4.09 -8.72
N GLY A 8 -0.48 -4.92 -7.90
CA GLY A 8 0.53 -5.91 -8.31
C GLY A 8 1.95 -5.36 -8.38
N GLU A 9 2.12 -4.05 -8.54
CA GLU A 9 3.43 -3.39 -8.69
C GLU A 9 3.55 -2.15 -7.78
N PRO A 10 4.77 -1.80 -7.33
CA PRO A 10 5.00 -0.54 -6.63
C PRO A 10 4.85 0.67 -7.57
N PRO A 11 4.63 1.88 -7.04
CA PRO A 11 4.66 3.09 -7.85
C PRO A 11 5.99 3.21 -8.60
N LEU A 12 5.93 3.65 -9.86
CA LEU A 12 7.11 3.89 -10.70
C LEU A 12 7.92 2.63 -11.04
N PHE A 13 7.30 1.44 -11.01
CA PHE A 13 7.99 0.16 -11.28
C PHE A 13 8.71 0.11 -12.62
N ASN A 14 8.14 0.73 -13.66
CA ASN A 14 8.70 0.75 -15.01
C ASN A 14 9.66 1.94 -15.27
N GLU A 15 9.91 2.79 -14.27
CA GLU A 15 10.79 3.94 -14.41
C GLU A 15 12.25 3.57 -14.09
N GLU A 16 13.19 4.20 -14.79
CA GLU A 16 14.61 4.12 -14.46
C GLU A 16 14.89 4.56 -13.02
N LEU A 17 15.73 3.83 -12.29
CA LEU A 17 15.92 3.99 -10.84
C LEU A 17 16.19 5.45 -10.43
N PHE A 18 17.07 6.13 -11.16
CA PHE A 18 17.40 7.53 -10.85
C PHE A 18 16.22 8.48 -11.11
N GLN A 19 15.43 8.20 -12.14
CA GLN A 19 14.24 8.96 -12.45
C GLN A 19 13.14 8.72 -11.40
N ALA A 20 12.94 7.46 -10.99
CA ALA A 20 12.01 7.10 -9.93
C ALA A 20 12.34 7.81 -8.61
N MET A 21 13.62 7.85 -8.21
CA MET A 21 14.07 8.58 -7.02
C MET A 21 13.76 10.08 -7.08
N LYS A 22 13.97 10.72 -8.23
CA LYS A 22 13.60 12.13 -8.43
C LYS A 22 12.09 12.33 -8.31
N MET A 23 11.31 11.49 -8.97
CA MET A 23 9.85 11.57 -8.93
C MET A 23 9.31 11.37 -7.51
N ILE A 24 9.86 10.46 -6.70
CA ILE A 24 9.51 10.30 -5.29
C ILE A 24 9.77 11.59 -4.49
N ARG A 25 10.91 12.24 -4.73
CA ARG A 25 11.27 13.49 -4.06
C ARG A 25 10.38 14.66 -4.50
N ASP A 26 10.06 14.74 -5.78
CA ASP A 26 9.50 15.94 -6.39
C ASP A 26 7.96 15.89 -6.51
N ASN A 27 7.38 14.74 -6.89
CA ASN A 27 5.95 14.58 -7.14
C ASN A 27 5.13 14.44 -5.84
N PRO A 28 3.82 14.73 -5.86
CA PRO A 28 2.94 14.43 -4.73
C PRO A 28 3.02 12.95 -4.30
N PRO A 29 2.66 12.64 -3.04
CA PRO A 29 2.54 11.26 -2.59
C PRO A 29 1.69 10.41 -3.54
N PRO A 30 2.05 9.13 -3.75
CA PRO A 30 1.29 8.26 -4.63
C PRO A 30 -0.10 7.98 -4.06
N MET A 31 -1.07 7.86 -4.96
CA MET A 31 -2.44 7.42 -4.67
C MET A 31 -2.71 6.14 -5.44
N PHE A 32 -3.73 5.39 -5.04
CA PHE A 32 -4.23 4.29 -5.84
C PHE A 32 -4.70 4.79 -7.21
N ASN A 33 -4.59 3.93 -8.23
CA ASN A 33 -5.17 4.16 -9.53
C ASN A 33 -6.69 4.46 -9.38
N PRO A 34 -7.25 5.47 -10.06
CA PRO A 34 -8.69 5.75 -10.00
C PRO A 34 -9.60 4.58 -10.37
N THR A 35 -9.11 3.60 -11.12
CA THR A 35 -9.85 2.38 -11.48
C THR A 35 -9.69 1.25 -10.46
N ALA A 36 -8.79 1.38 -9.48
CA ALA A 36 -8.60 0.39 -8.44
C ALA A 36 -9.84 0.33 -7.53
N ASN A 37 -10.33 -0.87 -7.28
CA ASN A 37 -11.45 -1.09 -6.37
C ASN A 37 -10.96 -1.08 -4.92
N VAL A 38 -10.85 0.11 -4.33
CA VAL A 38 -10.36 0.32 -2.96
C VAL A 38 -11.41 0.97 -2.08
N SER A 39 -11.50 0.51 -0.83
CA SER A 39 -12.40 1.14 0.14
C SER A 39 -11.86 2.51 0.59
N PRO A 40 -12.72 3.43 1.04
CA PRO A 40 -12.29 4.72 1.60
C PRO A 40 -11.30 4.56 2.77
N GLU A 41 -11.47 3.53 3.59
CA GLU A 41 -10.56 3.23 4.71
C GLU A 41 -9.18 2.80 4.23
N LEU A 42 -9.10 2.04 3.15
CA LEU A 42 -7.81 1.62 2.58
C LEU A 42 -7.09 2.81 1.94
N ALA A 43 -7.81 3.65 1.20
CA ALA A 43 -7.28 4.90 0.64
C ALA A 43 -6.79 5.85 1.75
N HIS A 44 -7.54 5.97 2.84
CA HIS A 44 -7.15 6.79 3.98
C HIS A 44 -5.94 6.20 4.72
N MET A 45 -5.86 4.88 4.91
CA MET A 45 -4.68 4.23 5.48
C MET A 45 -3.42 4.55 4.65
N LEU A 46 -3.51 4.48 3.31
CA LEU A 46 -2.40 4.80 2.43
C LEU A 46 -1.96 6.27 2.61
N SER A 47 -2.90 7.22 2.60
CA SER A 47 -2.55 8.65 2.71
C SER A 47 -1.83 8.99 4.03
N ARG A 48 -2.13 8.27 5.11
CA ARG A 48 -1.42 8.39 6.40
C ARG A 48 0.00 7.80 6.37
N CYS A 49 0.24 6.81 5.52
CA CYS A 49 1.54 6.16 5.36
C CYS A 49 2.51 6.94 4.45
N VAL A 50 2.02 7.57 3.39
CA VAL A 50 2.87 8.18 2.34
C VAL A 50 3.06 9.71 2.49
N VAL A 51 2.95 10.25 3.70
CA VAL A 51 3.16 11.68 3.96
C VAL A 51 4.63 12.06 3.78
N LYS A 52 4.94 13.06 2.93
CA LYS A 52 6.33 13.50 2.67
C LYS A 52 7.04 14.02 3.92
N ASP A 53 6.38 14.93 4.64
CA ASP A 53 6.88 15.43 5.92
C ASP A 53 6.84 14.29 6.95
N GLN A 54 8.01 13.87 7.40
CA GLN A 54 8.17 12.78 8.36
C GLN A 54 7.54 13.11 9.71
N THR A 55 7.48 14.40 10.09
CA THR A 55 6.89 14.84 11.37
C THR A 55 5.36 14.75 11.37
N GLN A 56 4.75 14.79 10.19
CA GLN A 56 3.30 14.67 10.00
C GLN A 56 2.87 13.23 9.64
N ARG A 57 3.82 12.35 9.33
CA ARG A 57 3.55 10.96 8.97
C ARG A 57 3.08 10.20 10.20
N ALA A 58 2.00 9.43 10.04
CA ALA A 58 1.46 8.64 11.13
C ALA A 58 2.47 7.58 11.60
N THR A 59 2.57 7.46 12.92
CA THR A 59 3.38 6.44 13.60
C THR A 59 2.70 5.07 13.54
N ALA A 60 3.47 4.00 13.74
CA ALA A 60 2.92 2.65 13.81
C ALA A 60 1.82 2.50 14.88
N ILE A 61 1.98 3.16 16.04
CA ILE A 61 0.99 3.12 17.13
C ILE A 61 -0.34 3.76 16.71
N GLU A 62 -0.29 4.87 15.97
CA GLU A 62 -1.48 5.53 15.45
C GLU A 62 -2.15 4.69 14.36
N LEU A 63 -1.36 4.11 13.44
CA LEU A 63 -1.85 3.25 12.37
C LEU A 63 -2.50 1.96 12.90
N LEU A 64 -1.98 1.41 14.00
CA LEU A 64 -2.59 0.24 14.68
C LEU A 64 -4.02 0.51 15.18
N ARG A 65 -4.37 1.77 15.41
CA ARG A 65 -5.73 2.19 15.85
C ARG A 65 -6.65 2.50 14.67
N HIS A 66 -6.16 2.46 13.45
CA HIS A 66 -6.92 2.82 12.26
C HIS A 66 -8.07 1.84 11.98
N PRO A 67 -9.28 2.30 11.59
CA PRO A 67 -10.44 1.43 11.36
C PRO A 67 -10.22 0.28 10.37
N LEU A 68 -9.37 0.47 9.36
CA LEU A 68 -9.01 -0.58 8.39
C LEU A 68 -8.57 -1.88 9.09
N LEU A 69 -7.78 -1.79 10.17
CA LEU A 69 -7.26 -2.98 10.84
C LEU A 69 -8.33 -3.73 11.65
N ARG A 70 -9.51 -3.15 11.86
CA ARG A 70 -10.67 -3.87 12.41
C ARG A 70 -11.24 -4.87 11.41
N LEU A 71 -10.92 -4.74 10.12
CA LEU A 71 -11.29 -5.70 9.08
C LEU A 71 -10.32 -6.88 9.01
N ALA A 72 -9.23 -6.88 9.79
CA ALA A 72 -8.28 -7.98 9.82
C ALA A 72 -8.97 -9.27 10.30
N GLN A 73 -8.87 -10.32 9.49
CA GLN A 73 -9.44 -11.63 9.79
C GLN A 73 -8.38 -12.57 10.36
N HIS A 74 -8.83 -13.72 10.86
CA HIS A 74 -7.94 -14.79 11.29
C HIS A 74 -7.01 -15.22 10.14
N HIS A 75 -5.72 -15.43 10.42
CA HIS A 75 -4.67 -15.69 9.43
C HIS A 75 -4.97 -16.86 8.47
N SER A 76 -5.87 -17.77 8.85
CA SER A 76 -6.36 -18.84 7.99
C SER A 76 -6.96 -18.35 6.67
N CYS A 77 -7.46 -17.10 6.58
CA CYS A 77 -8.00 -16.54 5.34
C CYS A 77 -6.95 -16.42 4.23
N ILE A 78 -5.66 -16.29 4.58
CA ILE A 78 -4.56 -16.17 3.62
C ILE A 78 -4.03 -17.56 3.17
N ALA A 79 -4.37 -18.64 3.87
CA ALA A 79 -3.83 -19.98 3.59
C ALA A 79 -4.09 -20.44 2.14
N HIS A 80 -5.26 -20.11 1.59
CA HIS A 80 -5.59 -20.44 0.20
C HIS A 80 -4.65 -19.73 -0.80
N LEU A 81 -4.30 -18.46 -0.56
CA LEU A 81 -3.39 -17.70 -1.42
C LEU A 81 -1.99 -18.32 -1.47
N ILE A 82 -1.51 -18.84 -0.33
CA ILE A 82 -0.21 -19.52 -0.23
C ILE A 82 -0.24 -20.85 -1.00
N ASN A 83 -1.30 -21.64 -0.80
CA ASN A 83 -1.43 -22.94 -1.46
C ASN A 83 -1.57 -22.81 -2.98
N ASN A 84 -2.33 -21.83 -3.46
CA ASN A 84 -2.45 -21.56 -4.89
C ASN A 84 -1.12 -21.17 -5.51
N ASN A 85 -0.34 -20.31 -4.85
CA ASN A 85 1.00 -19.94 -5.32
C ASN A 85 1.95 -21.13 -5.41
N ARG A 86 1.87 -22.09 -4.46
CA ARG A 86 2.68 -23.31 -4.50
C ARG A 86 2.35 -24.21 -5.68
N ASN A 87 1.07 -24.30 -6.03
CA ASN A 87 0.59 -25.19 -7.10
C ASN A 87 0.68 -24.55 -8.50
N SER A 88 1.02 -23.26 -8.58
CA SER A 88 1.16 -22.52 -9.85
C SER A 88 2.59 -22.56 -10.43
N ASN A 89 3.49 -23.34 -9.82
CA ASN A 89 4.83 -23.68 -10.30
C ASN A 89 4.87 -25.15 -10.73
#